data_AF-A0A847CWG0-F1
#
_entry.id   AF-A0A847CWG0-F1
#
_cell.length_a   1.000
_cell.length_b   1.000
_cell.length_c   1.000
_cell.angle_alpha   90.00
_cell.angle_beta   90.00
_cell.angle_gamma   90.00
#
_symmetry.space_group_name_H-M   'P 1'
#
loop_
_entity.id
_entity.type
_entity.pdbx_description
1 polymer ?
#
loop_
_entity_poly.entity_id
_entity_poly.type
_entity_poly.pdbx_seq_one_letter_code
_entity_poly.pdbx_strand_id
1 'polypeptide(L)' 'CGFGLGAVPTAMANMSTLTAKYGPSPRAFFIVPLVGSLFINVVNSFFITLAINIAAMF' A
#
# COMPACT_ATOMS: atom_id res chain seq x y z
N CYS A 1 11.97 7.12 -12.36
CA CYS A 1 10.94 8.09 -11.96
C CYS A 1 9.58 7.40 -11.83
N GLY A 2 8.98 7.43 -10.64
CA GLY A 2 7.67 6.82 -10.33
C GLY A 2 6.58 7.83 -9.98
N PHE A 3 6.78 9.11 -10.36
CA PHE A 3 6.04 10.26 -9.82
C PHE A 3 4.56 10.36 -10.23
N GLY A 4 4.05 9.42 -11.03
CA GLY A 4 2.64 9.39 -11.48
C GLY A 4 2.00 8.01 -11.54
N LEU A 5 2.70 6.95 -11.11
CA LEU A 5 2.19 5.58 -11.21
C LEU A 5 1.31 5.20 -10.00
N GLY A 6 1.47 5.87 -8.85
CA GLY A 6 0.80 5.50 -7.60
C GLY A 6 1.62 4.49 -6.78
N ALA A 7 1.28 4.35 -5.49
CA ALA A 7 2.13 3.63 -4.53
C ALA A 7 2.35 2.15 -4.88
N VAL A 8 1.30 1.45 -5.31
CA VAL A 8 1.35 0.00 -5.63
C VAL A 8 2.21 -0.30 -6.86
N PRO A 9 1.98 0.29 -8.05
CA PRO A 9 2.82 -0.02 -9.23
C PRO A 9 4.24 0.51 -9.10
N THR A 10 4.48 1.57 -8.31
CA THR A 10 5.85 2.01 -7.97
C THR A 10 6.57 0.96 -7.12
N ALA A 11 5.89 0.39 -6.12
CA ALA A 11 6.43 -0.70 -5.32
C ALA A 11 6.68 -1.96 -6.16
N MET A 12 5.78 -2.31 -7.08
CA MET A 12 5.95 -3.44 -7.99
C MET A 12 7.12 -3.25 -8.96
N ALA A 13 7.31 -2.05 -9.51
CA ALA A 13 8.48 -1.71 -10.32
C ALA A 13 9.79 -1.87 -9.53
N ASN A 14 9.81 -1.45 -8.25
CA ASN A 14 10.95 -1.68 -7.38
C ASN A 14 11.18 -3.16 -7.07
N MET A 15 10.12 -3.95 -6.89
CA MET A 15 10.21 -5.40 -6.69
C MET A 15 10.80 -6.12 -7.90
N SER A 16 10.55 -5.65 -9.13
CA SER A 16 11.19 -6.17 -10.34
C SER A 16 12.71 -5.94 -10.32
N THR A 17 13.16 -4.76 -9.90
CA THR A 17 14.59 -4.44 -9.75
C THR A 17 15.25 -5.28 -8.65
N LEU A 18 14.56 -5.47 -7.52
CA LEU A 18 15.03 -6.33 -6.42
C LEU A 18 15.15 -7.79 -6.85
N THR A 19 14.19 -8.28 -7.65
CA THR A 19 14.19 -9.65 -8.19
C THR A 19 15.39 -9.89 -9.09
N ALA A 20 15.82 -8.90 -9.88
CA ALA A 20 17.01 -9.00 -10.72
C ALA A 20 18.32 -9.13 -9.91
N LYS A 21 18.37 -8.57 -8.68
CA LYS A 21 19.57 -8.57 -7.83
C LYS A 21 19.59 -9.70 -6.77
N TYR A 22 18.44 -10.07 -6.23
CA TYR A 22 18.32 -10.99 -5.09
C TYR A 22 17.52 -12.27 -5.41
N GLY A 23 17.00 -12.41 -6.63
CA GLY A 23 16.14 -13.53 -7.03
C GLY A 23 14.66 -13.29 -6.76
N PRO A 24 13.76 -14.08 -7.39
CA PRO A 24 12.32 -13.87 -7.34
C PRO A 24 11.70 -14.21 -5.98
N SER A 25 10.79 -13.35 -5.51
CA SER A 25 10.01 -13.58 -4.28
C SER A 25 8.50 -13.47 -4.55
N PRO A 26 7.81 -14.58 -4.85
CA PRO A 26 6.38 -14.59 -5.15
C PRO A 26 5.51 -14.07 -3.99
N ARG A 27 5.94 -14.31 -2.75
CA ARG A 27 5.24 -13.85 -1.54
C ARG A 27 5.20 -12.32 -1.45
N ALA A 28 6.31 -11.67 -1.81
CA ALA A 28 6.43 -10.23 -1.78
C ALA A 28 5.56 -9.55 -2.84
N PHE A 29 5.52 -10.13 -4.05
CA PHE A 29 4.65 -9.67 -5.16
C PHE A 29 3.15 -9.78 -4.84
N PHE A 30 2.75 -10.72 -3.98
CA PHE A 30 1.35 -10.89 -3.58
C PHE A 30 0.95 -9.94 -2.44
N ILE A 31 1.84 -9.74 -1.46
CA ILE A 31 1.57 -8.92 -0.26
C ILE A 31 1.48 -7.42 -0.61
N VAL A 32 2.33 -6.92 -1.50
CA VAL A 32 2.37 -5.49 -1.87
C VAL A 32 1.01 -4.95 -2.35
N PRO A 33 0.32 -5.54 -3.34
CA PRO A 33 -1.00 -5.08 -3.76
C PRO A 33 -2.08 -5.33 -2.70
N LEU A 34 -2.00 -6.42 -1.92
CA LEU A 34 -2.95 -6.70 -0.84
C LEU A 34 -2.92 -5.60 0.23
N VAL A 35 -1.73 -5.21 0.67
CA VAL A 35 -1.56 -4.12 1.65
C VAL A 35 -1.91 -2.77 1.05
N GLY A 36 -1.38 -2.48 -0.14
CA GLY A 36 -1.52 -1.17 -0.76
C GLY A 36 -2.89 -0.88 -1.39
N SER A 37 -3.73 -1.88 -1.64
CA SER A 37 -5.06 -1.69 -2.24
C SER A 37 -6.22 -2.14 -1.35
N LEU A 38 -6.08 -3.19 -0.55
CA LEU A 38 -7.17 -3.73 0.27
C LEU A 38 -7.10 -3.22 1.71
N PHE A 39 -6.00 -3.49 2.40
CA PHE A 39 -5.86 -3.16 3.82
C PHE A 39 -5.83 -1.66 4.09
N ILE A 40 -5.28 -0.87 3.15
CA ILE A 40 -5.26 0.59 3.25
C ILE A 40 -6.66 1.18 3.45
N ASN A 41 -7.69 0.58 2.84
CA ASN A 41 -9.06 1.08 2.92
C ASN A 41 -9.65 0.83 4.31
N VAL A 42 -9.42 -0.35 4.89
CA VAL A 42 -9.92 -0.68 6.24
C VAL A 42 -9.31 0.26 7.27
N VAL A 43 -8.00 0.49 7.19
CA VAL A 43 -7.27 1.38 8.09
C VAL A 43 -7.74 2.82 7.90
N ASN A 44 -7.83 3.29 6.65
CA ASN A 44 -8.27 4.64 6.36
C ASN A 44 -9.71 4.90 6.84
N SER A 45 -10.65 4.01 6.56
CA SER A 45 -12.04 4.13 7.03
C SER A 45 -12.11 4.13 8.57
N PHE A 46 -11.33 3.27 9.23
CA PHE A 46 -11.26 3.26 10.70
C PHE A 46 -10.79 4.61 11.27
N PHE A 47 -9.70 5.17 10.75
CA PHE A 47 -9.16 6.44 11.20
C PHE A 47 -10.10 7.61 10.89
N ILE A 48 -10.71 7.65 9.71
CA ILE A 48 -11.66 8.71 9.34
C ILE A 48 -12.89 8.66 10.25
N THR A 49 -13.48 7.48 10.46
CA THR A 49 -14.65 7.34 11.34
C THR A 49 -14.31 7.73 12.78
N LEU A 50 -13.13 7.35 13.29
CA LEU A 50 -12.67 7.77 14.61
C LEU A 50 -12.48 9.29 14.69
N ALA A 51 -11.81 9.89 13.70
CA ALA A 51 -11.57 11.33 13.66
C ALA A 51 -12.88 12.14 13.61
N ILE A 52 -13.86 11.71 12.81
CA ILE A 52 -15.17 12.33 12.73
C ILE A 52 -15.90 12.22 14.07
N ASN A 53 -15.92 11.03 14.70
CA ASN A 53 -16.59 10.84 15.98
C ASN A 53 -15.96 11.67 17.11
N ILE A 54 -14.63 11.78 17.15
CA ILE A 54 -13.93 12.63 18.12
C ILE A 54 -14.26 14.11 17.87
N ALA A 55 -14.22 14.56 16.61
CA ALA A 55 -14.53 15.94 16.26
C ALA A 55 -16.00 16.32 16.53
N ALA A 56 -16.94 15.38 16.36
CA ALA A 56 -18.36 15.60 16.65
C ALA A 56 -18.69 15.61 18.16
N MET A 57 -17.79 15.11 19.00
CA MET A 57 -17.93 15.11 20.46
C MET A 57 -17.45 16.43 21.10
N PHE A 58 -16.80 17.31 20.32
CA PHE A 58 -16.37 18.65 20.71
C PHE A 58 -17.32 19.70 20.14
#